data_AF-A0A062XYI4-F1
#
_entry.id   AF-A0A062XYI4-F1
#
_cell.length_a   1.000
_cell.length_b   1.000
_cell.length_c   1.000
_cell.angle_alpha   90.00
_cell.angle_beta   90.00
_cell.angle_gamma   90.00
#
_symmetry.space_group_name_H-M   'P 1'
#
loop_
_entity.id
_entity.type
_entity.pdbx_description
1 polymer ?
#
loop_
_entity_poly.entity_id
_entity_poly.type
_entity_poly.pdbx_seq_one_letter_code
_entity_poly.pdbx_strand_id
1 'polypeptide(L)'
;MALAVFKTVARPHQAVGGGFDSHALPELFWRERARMAVVGEQTSRHIYVGELAETPLPEMLATIHRYRVPGVLEAEVGDAIKRVFIYDGDIIFATSTNRAESLGDMLLAAGRITHEQYRASSLLLLENPHKRHGQVLVEMGILTEAELRVVVLEQVQRIVWGLFGVNEGKVTFTLGEYRTDETYKLRIPTPRAVLHGCKTVPDARRLVGRLGSKSTVFQRVPTPEHLRGLELEAQEEQLLSLVDGRKTFYELCEQGPFAPGLNARVLYAFHCLGLIQKAKEQAGIKVQVSSS
;
A
#
# COMPACT_ATOMS: atom_id res chain seq x y z
N MET A 1 34.37 37.52 15.53
CA MET A 1 33.37 38.45 16.11
C MET A 1 32.00 37.94 15.69
N ALA A 2 31.34 37.11 16.49
CA ALA A 2 30.55 37.47 17.67
C ALA A 2 29.08 37.84 17.31
N LEU A 3 28.14 36.98 17.77
CA LEU A 3 26.82 37.27 18.38
C LEU A 3 25.78 38.12 17.57
N ALA A 4 24.46 37.88 17.55
CA ALA A 4 23.55 37.06 18.35
C ALA A 4 22.15 36.95 17.68
N VAL A 5 21.53 35.79 17.88
CA VAL A 5 20.13 35.55 18.36
C VAL A 5 18.97 36.37 17.78
N PHE A 6 18.07 35.68 17.07
CA PHE A 6 16.64 35.75 17.37
C PHE A 6 16.01 34.34 17.33
N LYS A 7 15.54 33.89 18.49
CA LYS A 7 14.54 32.83 18.63
C LYS A 7 13.21 33.37 18.11
N THR A 8 12.53 32.64 17.24
CA THR A 8 11.07 32.56 17.29
C THR A 8 10.64 31.16 16.89
N VAL A 9 9.90 30.56 17.82
CA VAL A 9 9.24 29.26 17.73
C VAL A 9 8.33 29.23 16.50
N ALA A 10 8.71 28.48 15.47
CA ALA A 10 7.78 28.08 14.42
C ALA A 10 7.00 26.87 14.94
N ARG A 11 5.73 27.13 15.29
CA ARG A 11 4.74 26.14 15.70
C ARG A 11 4.66 24.99 14.67
N PRO A 12 4.33 23.76 15.09
CA PRO A 12 4.02 22.68 14.15
C PRO A 12 2.86 23.16 13.27
N HIS A 13 3.07 23.16 11.95
CA HIS A 13 2.03 23.53 11.01
C HIS A 13 0.84 22.60 11.23
N GLN A 14 -0.33 23.22 11.40
CA GLN A 14 -1.63 22.59 11.49
C GLN A 14 -1.80 21.57 10.35
N ALA A 15 -2.04 20.32 10.73
CA ALA A 15 -2.61 19.33 9.84
C ALA A 15 -3.95 19.89 9.36
N VAL A 16 -4.05 20.19 8.07
CA VAL A 16 -5.33 20.47 7.44
C VAL A 16 -6.03 19.13 7.33
N GLY A 17 -7.11 18.94 8.10
CA GLY A 17 -8.03 17.83 7.94
C GLY A 17 -8.58 17.86 6.52
N GLY A 18 -8.04 17.00 5.67
CA GLY A 18 -8.37 16.86 4.26
C GLY A 18 -7.71 15.57 3.79
N GLY A 19 -8.49 14.70 3.14
CA GLY A 19 -8.01 13.42 2.63
C GLY A 19 -6.73 13.58 1.80
N PHE A 20 -5.95 12.50 1.68
CA PHE A 20 -4.66 12.46 0.97
C PHE A 20 -4.67 13.29 -0.33
N ASP A 21 -4.18 14.53 -0.25
CA ASP A 21 -4.24 15.45 -1.39
C ASP A 21 -3.18 15.07 -2.41
N SER A 22 -3.63 14.26 -3.37
CA SER A 22 -2.84 13.77 -4.49
C SER A 22 -2.30 14.86 -5.42
N HIS A 23 -2.75 16.12 -5.30
CA HIS A 23 -2.19 17.26 -6.03
C HIS A 23 -1.08 17.99 -5.24
N ALA A 24 -1.15 17.95 -3.91
CA ALA A 24 -0.11 18.51 -3.05
C ALA A 24 1.19 17.68 -3.06
N LEU A 25 1.07 16.35 -3.15
CA LEU A 25 2.23 15.45 -3.15
C LEU A 25 3.17 15.65 -4.36
N PRO A 26 2.67 15.78 -5.61
CA PRO A 26 3.52 16.14 -6.76
C PRO A 26 4.24 17.48 -6.60
N GLU A 27 3.57 18.54 -6.11
CA GLU A 27 4.22 19.85 -5.91
C GLU A 27 5.30 19.81 -4.83
N LEU A 28 4.99 19.19 -3.68
CA LEU A 28 5.95 19.01 -2.59
C LEU A 28 7.14 18.16 -3.05
N PHE A 29 6.89 17.06 -3.76
CA PHE A 29 7.92 16.21 -4.33
C PHE A 29 8.83 16.96 -5.30
N TRP A 30 8.30 17.73 -6.26
CA TRP A 30 9.13 18.48 -7.20
C TRP A 30 9.95 19.58 -6.52
N ARG A 31 9.37 20.28 -5.53
CA ARG A 31 10.09 21.28 -4.72
C ARG A 31 11.19 20.66 -3.87
N GLU A 32 10.94 19.50 -3.27
CA GLU A 32 11.91 18.82 -2.42
C GLU A 32 13.01 18.13 -3.24
N ARG A 33 12.68 17.53 -4.39
CA ARG A 33 13.65 16.97 -5.33
C ARG A 33 14.73 17.99 -5.75
N ALA A 34 14.35 19.25 -5.97
CA ALA A 34 15.29 20.32 -6.29
C ALA A 34 16.22 20.69 -5.11
N ARG A 35 15.76 20.52 -3.86
CA ARG A 35 16.56 20.77 -2.64
C ARG A 35 17.45 19.57 -2.28
N MET A 36 16.99 18.35 -2.53
CA MET A 36 17.76 17.11 -2.33
C MET A 36 18.95 16.99 -3.30
N ALA A 37 18.90 17.66 -4.46
CA ALA A 37 20.05 17.76 -5.35
C ALA A 37 21.17 18.69 -4.80
N VAL A 38 20.88 19.48 -3.75
CA VAL A 38 21.77 20.54 -3.25
C VAL A 38 22.30 20.25 -1.84
N VAL A 39 21.65 19.37 -1.06
CA VAL A 39 22.03 19.13 0.34
C VAL A 39 22.01 17.63 0.65
N GLY A 40 23.20 17.05 0.87
CA GLY A 40 23.41 15.68 1.32
C GLY A 40 23.11 15.49 2.81
N GLU A 41 21.97 15.98 3.29
CA GLU A 41 21.59 15.94 4.70
C GLU A 41 20.21 15.31 4.87
N GLN A 42 20.16 14.19 5.60
CA GLN A 42 18.96 13.42 5.92
C GLN A 42 18.04 14.23 6.85
N THR A 43 17.09 14.94 6.26
CA THR A 43 15.92 15.44 7.00
C THR A 43 14.72 14.61 6.58
N SER A 44 14.44 13.54 7.34
CA SER A 44 13.24 12.71 7.19
C SER A 44 12.01 13.57 7.48
N ARG A 45 11.45 14.20 6.45
CA ARG A 45 10.23 14.99 6.57
C ARG A 45 9.06 14.12 6.12
N HIS A 46 8.08 13.93 7.00
CA HIS A 46 6.80 13.34 6.62
C HIS A 46 6.13 14.27 5.59
N ILE A 47 5.87 13.75 4.40
CA ILE A 47 5.13 14.47 3.36
C ILE A 47 3.63 14.17 3.42
N TYR A 48 3.25 13.12 4.15
CA TYR A 48 1.87 12.83 4.50
C TYR A 48 1.77 12.28 5.93
N VAL A 49 0.73 12.72 6.63
CA VAL A 49 0.29 12.21 7.94
C VAL A 49 -1.24 12.16 7.88
N GLY A 50 -1.84 11.03 8.25
CA GLY A 50 -3.28 10.87 8.28
C GLY A 50 -3.69 9.54 8.91
N GLU A 51 -4.90 9.10 8.58
CA GLU A 51 -5.51 7.89 9.13
C GLU A 51 -5.86 6.91 8.02
N LEU A 52 -5.62 5.61 8.26
CA LEU A 52 -6.07 4.52 7.37
C LEU A 52 -7.60 4.47 7.26
N ALA A 53 -8.31 5.08 8.23
CA ALA A 53 -9.75 5.31 8.24
C ALA A 53 -10.22 6.34 7.19
N GLU A 54 -9.36 7.24 6.74
CA GLU A 54 -9.66 8.25 5.72
C GLU A 54 -9.16 7.83 4.34
N THR A 55 -7.89 7.39 4.29
CA THR A 55 -7.22 6.94 3.06
C THR A 55 -6.72 5.51 3.25
N PRO A 56 -7.46 4.51 2.76
CA PRO A 56 -7.04 3.12 2.83
C PRO A 56 -5.72 2.84 2.11
N LEU A 57 -4.98 1.84 2.57
CA LEU A 57 -3.71 1.42 1.97
C LEU A 57 -3.77 1.22 0.43
N PRO A 58 -4.81 0.57 -0.16
CA PRO A 58 -4.91 0.43 -1.62
C PRO A 58 -4.82 1.75 -2.39
N GLU A 59 -5.45 2.82 -1.87
CA GLU A 59 -5.47 4.14 -2.49
C GLU A 59 -4.11 4.84 -2.35
N MET A 60 -3.48 4.70 -1.18
CA MET A 60 -2.13 5.21 -0.94
C MET A 60 -1.13 4.55 -1.89
N LEU A 61 -1.12 3.23 -1.96
CA LEU A 61 -0.23 2.45 -2.82
C LEU A 61 -0.42 2.77 -4.29
N ALA A 62 -1.67 2.83 -4.77
CA ALA A 62 -1.96 3.19 -6.16
C ALA A 62 -1.46 4.61 -6.49
N THR A 63 -1.60 5.55 -5.56
CA THR A 63 -1.13 6.92 -5.77
C THR A 63 0.40 7.02 -5.77
N ILE A 64 1.06 6.36 -4.81
CA ILE A 64 2.53 6.31 -4.74
C ILE A 64 3.10 5.67 -6.00
N HIS A 65 2.49 4.58 -6.47
CA HIS A 65 2.87 3.90 -7.70
C HIS A 65 2.72 4.79 -8.94
N ARG A 66 1.55 5.46 -9.09
CA ARG A 66 1.27 6.37 -10.21
C ARG A 66 2.32 7.46 -10.37
N TYR A 67 2.81 8.02 -9.26
CA TYR A 67 3.80 9.10 -9.25
C TYR A 67 5.24 8.60 -9.06
N ARG A 68 5.44 7.29 -8.89
CA ARG A 68 6.73 6.63 -8.65
C ARG A 68 7.54 7.26 -7.51
N VAL A 69 6.85 7.67 -6.45
CA VAL A 69 7.48 8.38 -5.32
C VAL A 69 8.16 7.37 -4.41
N PRO A 70 9.50 7.40 -4.24
CA PRO A 70 10.20 6.51 -3.32
C PRO A 70 10.00 6.98 -1.88
N GLY A 71 9.91 6.04 -0.95
CA GLY A 71 9.75 6.36 0.46
C GLY A 71 9.28 5.19 1.31
N VAL A 72 8.92 5.52 2.55
CA VAL A 72 8.42 4.56 3.53
C VAL A 72 7.03 4.97 3.96
N LEU A 73 6.08 4.05 3.80
CA LEU A 73 4.77 4.16 4.43
C LEU A 73 4.85 3.46 5.79
N GLU A 74 4.65 4.21 6.87
CA GLU A 74 4.60 3.68 8.24
C GLU A 74 3.16 3.74 8.75
N ALA A 75 2.64 2.61 9.21
CA ALA A 75 1.32 2.48 9.80
C ALA A 75 1.44 1.99 11.25
N GLU A 76 0.88 2.77 12.17
CA GLU A 76 0.69 2.43 13.57
C GLU A 76 -0.71 1.78 13.71
N VAL A 77 -0.75 0.48 14.01
CA VAL A 77 -1.97 -0.34 14.05
C VAL A 77 -2.04 -1.08 15.38
N GLY A 78 -2.88 -0.61 16.30
CA GLY A 78 -2.83 -1.04 17.70
C GLY A 78 -1.44 -0.81 18.28
N ASP A 79 -0.83 -1.84 18.84
CA ASP A 79 0.54 -1.78 19.40
C ASP A 79 1.63 -2.09 18.37
N ALA A 80 1.26 -2.38 17.11
CA ALA A 80 2.20 -2.75 16.06
C ALA A 80 2.52 -1.58 15.13
N ILE A 81 3.80 -1.41 14.81
CA ILE A 81 4.28 -0.51 13.76
C ILE A 81 4.63 -1.37 12.56
N LYS A 82 4.07 -1.03 11.40
CA LYS A 82 4.34 -1.69 10.12
C LYS A 82 4.91 -0.67 9.14
N ARG A 83 5.97 -1.04 8.42
CA ARG A 83 6.61 -0.19 7.41
C ARG A 83 6.60 -0.89 6.07
N VAL A 84 6.24 -0.17 5.01
CA VAL A 84 6.32 -0.62 3.62
C VAL A 84 7.28 0.29 2.88
N PHE A 85 8.37 -0.28 2.40
CA PHE A 85 9.43 0.43 1.68
C PHE A 85 9.13 0.37 0.19
N ILE A 86 9.15 1.52 -0.47
CA ILE A 86 8.74 1.66 -1.87
C ILE A 86 9.85 2.36 -2.66
N TYR A 87 10.16 1.81 -3.83
CA TYR A 87 11.13 2.37 -4.76
C TYR A 87 10.64 2.22 -6.19
N ASP A 88 10.75 3.29 -6.99
CA ASP A 88 10.24 3.35 -8.37
C ASP A 88 8.74 2.96 -8.48
N GLY A 89 7.96 3.26 -7.43
CA GLY A 89 6.54 2.92 -7.35
C GLY A 89 6.23 1.46 -7.00
N ASP A 90 7.23 0.62 -6.76
CA ASP A 90 7.06 -0.79 -6.37
C ASP A 90 7.50 -1.05 -4.93
N ILE A 91 6.82 -1.99 -4.28
CA ILE A 91 7.15 -2.41 -2.92
C ILE A 91 8.44 -3.22 -2.98
N ILE A 92 9.46 -2.77 -2.25
CA ILE A 92 10.75 -3.44 -2.18
C ILE A 92 10.97 -4.21 -0.89
N PHE A 93 10.31 -3.79 0.20
CA PHE A 93 10.41 -4.47 1.48
C PHE A 93 9.27 -4.10 2.43
N ALA A 94 9.13 -4.86 3.51
CA ALA A 94 8.26 -4.50 4.62
C ALA A 94 8.77 -5.04 5.96
N THR A 95 8.50 -4.33 7.04
CA THR A 95 8.82 -4.75 8.41
C THR A 95 7.61 -4.59 9.32
N SER A 96 7.52 -5.39 10.38
CA SER A 96 6.56 -5.20 11.46
C SER A 96 7.19 -5.42 12.82
N THR A 97 6.75 -4.66 13.82
CA THR A 97 7.04 -4.95 15.24
C THR A 97 6.12 -6.03 15.83
N ASN A 98 5.08 -6.47 15.11
CA ASN A 98 4.24 -7.57 15.55
C ASN A 98 5.04 -8.87 15.53
N ARG A 99 5.24 -9.47 16.71
CA ARG A 99 5.98 -10.72 16.86
C ARG A 99 5.41 -11.87 16.03
N ALA A 100 4.08 -11.97 15.89
CA ALA A 100 3.45 -13.01 15.08
C ALA A 100 3.75 -12.91 13.57
N GLU A 101 4.38 -11.81 13.14
CA GLU A 101 4.85 -11.58 11.78
C GLU A 101 6.37 -11.64 11.66
N SER A 102 7.07 -12.00 12.74
CA SER A 102 8.50 -12.28 12.72
C SER A 102 8.80 -13.50 11.84
N LEU A 103 10.00 -13.53 11.26
CA LEU A 103 10.41 -14.62 10.38
C LEU A 103 10.35 -15.97 11.10
N GLY A 104 10.88 -16.04 12.33
CA GLY A 104 10.85 -17.25 13.14
C GLY A 104 9.44 -17.72 13.46
N ASP A 105 8.55 -16.82 13.89
CA ASP A 105 7.18 -17.20 14.28
C ASP A 105 6.39 -17.66 13.06
N MET A 106 6.60 -17.02 11.90
CA MET A 106 6.02 -17.45 10.64
C MET A 106 6.49 -18.85 10.22
N LEU A 107 7.80 -19.12 10.30
CA LEU A 107 8.36 -20.43 9.96
C LEU A 107 7.89 -21.53 10.91
N LEU A 108 7.81 -21.24 12.22
CA LEU A 108 7.32 -22.16 13.23
C LEU A 108 5.83 -22.49 13.00
N ALA A 109 5.00 -21.47 12.78
CA ALA A 109 3.58 -21.64 12.50
C ALA A 109 3.32 -22.42 11.20
N ALA A 110 4.20 -22.30 10.21
CA ALA A 110 4.16 -23.07 8.97
C ALA A 110 4.74 -24.49 9.11
N GLY A 111 5.24 -24.89 10.28
CA GLY A 111 5.87 -26.19 10.52
C GLY A 111 7.22 -26.37 9.80
N ARG A 112 7.84 -25.27 9.33
CA ARG A 112 9.11 -25.29 8.57
C ARG A 112 10.33 -25.36 9.48
N ILE A 113 10.18 -24.99 10.75
CA ILE A 113 11.18 -25.16 11.81
C ILE A 113 10.51 -25.75 13.05
N THR A 114 11.28 -26.49 13.84
CA THR A 114 10.80 -27.04 15.12
C THR A 114 10.84 -26.00 16.24
N HIS A 115 10.11 -26.24 17.33
CA HIS A 115 10.22 -25.40 18.54
C HIS A 115 11.66 -25.33 19.09
N GLU A 116 12.42 -26.42 18.97
CA GLU A 116 13.82 -26.48 19.40
C GLU A 116 14.70 -25.57 18.52
N GLN A 117 14.56 -25.66 17.19
CA GLN A 117 15.25 -24.80 16.23
C GLN A 117 14.89 -23.32 16.40
N TYR A 118 13.61 -23.01 16.65
CA TYR A 118 13.17 -21.66 16.96
C TYR A 118 13.84 -21.13 18.23
N ARG A 119 13.87 -21.93 19.30
CA ARG A 119 14.50 -21.53 20.58
C ARG A 119 16.01 -21.33 20.40
N ALA A 120 16.69 -22.26 19.74
CA ALA A 120 18.14 -22.18 19.50
C ALA A 120 18.51 -20.95 18.66
N SER A 121 17.80 -20.69 17.55
CA SER A 121 18.04 -19.51 16.72
C SER A 121 17.74 -18.20 17.44
N SER A 122 16.73 -18.18 18.32
CA SER A 122 16.41 -17.02 19.16
C SER A 122 17.50 -16.72 20.19
N LEU A 123 18.11 -17.74 20.80
CA LEU A 123 19.23 -17.57 21.73
C LEU A 123 20.46 -16.99 21.02
N LEU A 124 20.80 -17.51 19.84
CA LEU A 124 21.92 -17.00 19.04
C LEU A 124 21.71 -15.54 18.62
N LEU A 125 20.46 -15.12 18.36
CA LEU A 125 20.14 -13.71 18.09
C LEU A 125 20.38 -12.80 19.29
N LEU A 126 20.06 -13.26 20.51
CA LEU A 126 20.34 -12.50 21.73
C LEU A 126 21.84 -12.32 21.96
N GLU A 127 22.63 -13.33 21.61
CA GLU A 127 24.10 -13.27 21.67
C GLU A 127 24.71 -12.40 20.54
N ASN A 128 23.99 -12.25 19.42
CA ASN A 128 24.46 -11.55 18.23
C ASN A 128 23.42 -10.51 17.74
N PRO A 129 23.19 -9.41 18.48
CA PRO A 129 22.11 -8.46 18.20
C PRO A 129 22.24 -7.72 16.85
N HIS A 130 23.41 -7.77 16.22
CA HIS A 130 23.64 -7.21 14.87
C HIS A 130 23.24 -8.15 13.74
N LYS A 131 23.01 -9.44 14.01
CA LYS A 131 22.60 -10.42 13.00
C LYS A 131 21.09 -10.38 12.79
N ARG A 132 20.66 -10.61 11.56
CA ARG A 132 19.25 -10.84 11.22
C ARG A 132 18.89 -12.30 11.48
N HIS A 133 17.64 -12.58 11.87
CA HIS A 133 17.17 -13.95 12.15
C HIS A 133 17.42 -14.89 10.96
N GLY A 134 17.16 -14.42 9.74
CA GLY A 134 17.42 -15.19 8.53
C GLY A 134 18.89 -15.61 8.36
N GLN A 135 19.84 -14.76 8.74
CA GLN A 135 21.27 -15.09 8.69
C GLN A 135 21.60 -16.20 9.69
N VAL A 136 21.09 -16.09 10.91
CA VAL A 136 21.26 -17.12 11.95
C VAL A 136 20.70 -18.46 11.49
N LEU A 137 19.51 -18.48 10.88
CA LEU A 137 18.90 -19.71 10.36
C LEU A 137 19.72 -20.35 9.22
N VAL A 138 20.39 -19.55 8.39
CA VAL A 138 21.30 -20.05 7.36
C VAL A 138 22.58 -20.61 7.95
N GLU A 139 23.20 -19.90 8.91
CA GLU A 139 24.40 -20.36 9.62
C GLU A 139 24.16 -21.67 10.39
N MET A 140 22.95 -21.86 10.92
CA MET A 140 22.54 -23.10 11.58
C MET A 140 22.25 -24.26 10.59
N GLY A 141 22.31 -24.01 9.28
CA GLY A 141 21.96 -25.00 8.26
C GLY A 141 20.47 -25.34 8.19
N ILE A 142 19.60 -24.54 8.82
CA ILE A 142 18.14 -24.74 8.81
C ILE A 142 17.54 -24.27 7.49
N LEU A 143 18.08 -23.19 6.92
CA LEU A 143 17.70 -22.66 5.61
C LEU A 143 18.93 -22.54 4.72
N THR A 144 18.75 -22.74 3.43
CA THR A 144 19.68 -22.26 2.40
C THR A 144 19.44 -20.78 2.09
N GLU A 145 20.39 -20.10 1.44
CA GLU A 145 20.17 -18.72 0.97
C GLU A 145 19.00 -18.59 -0.02
N ALA A 146 18.78 -19.63 -0.85
CA ALA A 146 17.67 -19.68 -1.79
C ALA A 146 16.32 -19.76 -1.06
N GLU A 147 16.21 -20.63 -0.06
CA GLU A 147 15.01 -20.71 0.79
C GLU A 147 14.81 -19.43 1.59
N LEU A 148 15.88 -18.83 2.12
CA LEU A 148 15.82 -17.56 2.84
C LEU A 148 15.15 -16.47 1.99
N ARG A 149 15.51 -16.37 0.70
CA ARG A 149 14.88 -15.41 -0.23
C ARG A 149 13.38 -15.61 -0.35
N VAL A 150 12.93 -16.87 -0.50
CA VAL A 150 11.51 -17.21 -0.63
C VAL A 150 10.74 -16.85 0.65
N VAL A 151 11.28 -17.20 1.81
CA VAL A 151 10.59 -16.96 3.09
C VAL A 151 10.56 -15.48 3.46
N VAL A 152 11.60 -14.72 3.11
CA VAL A 152 11.57 -13.26 3.31
C VAL A 152 10.51 -12.63 2.41
N LEU A 153 10.38 -13.09 1.16
CA LEU A 153 9.30 -12.64 0.28
C LEU A 153 7.91 -12.94 0.86
N GLU A 154 7.69 -14.17 1.34
CA GLU A 154 6.44 -14.57 2.03
C GLU A 154 6.15 -13.69 3.25
N GLN A 155 7.18 -13.35 4.04
CA GLN A 155 7.04 -12.48 5.21
C GLN A 155 6.65 -11.06 4.81
N VAL A 156 7.35 -10.46 3.83
CA VAL A 156 7.04 -9.11 3.32
C VAL A 156 5.60 -9.07 2.81
N GLN A 157 5.23 -10.07 2.02
CA GLN A 157 3.88 -10.26 1.51
C GLN A 157 2.83 -10.30 2.61
N ARG A 158 3.05 -11.12 3.65
CA ARG A 158 2.15 -11.23 4.81
C ARG A 158 1.99 -9.89 5.53
N ILE A 159 3.07 -9.14 5.75
CA ILE A 159 3.04 -7.84 6.41
C ILE A 159 2.20 -6.84 5.59
N VAL A 160 2.48 -6.75 4.28
CA VAL A 160 1.79 -5.83 3.36
C VAL A 160 0.31 -6.18 3.25
N TRP A 161 -0.05 -7.44 3.01
CA TRP A 161 -1.45 -7.83 2.88
C TRP A 161 -2.22 -7.75 4.19
N GLY A 162 -1.55 -7.95 5.33
CA GLY A 162 -2.14 -7.69 6.65
C GLY A 162 -2.63 -6.25 6.83
N LEU A 163 -2.05 -5.26 6.11
CA LEU A 163 -2.49 -3.86 6.15
C LEU A 163 -3.75 -3.56 5.33
N PHE A 164 -4.10 -4.39 4.33
CA PHE A 164 -5.28 -4.13 3.48
C PHE A 164 -6.61 -4.21 4.25
N GLY A 165 -6.66 -5.02 5.30
CA GLY A 165 -7.84 -5.19 6.16
C GLY A 165 -7.89 -4.26 7.37
N VAL A 166 -6.92 -3.37 7.53
CA VAL A 166 -6.85 -2.47 8.68
C VAL A 166 -7.81 -1.29 8.46
N ASN A 167 -8.75 -1.13 9.40
CA ASN A 167 -9.79 -0.09 9.29
C ASN A 167 -9.43 1.23 9.98
N GLU A 168 -8.50 1.19 10.93
CA GLU A 168 -8.08 2.32 11.76
C GLU A 168 -6.59 2.22 12.04
N GLY A 169 -5.92 3.36 12.19
CA GLY A 169 -4.49 3.41 12.44
C GLY A 169 -3.87 4.63 11.77
N LYS A 170 -2.99 5.28 12.53
CA LYS A 170 -2.25 6.43 12.04
C LYS A 170 -1.27 5.97 10.97
N VAL A 171 -1.19 6.71 9.88
CA VAL A 171 -0.29 6.43 8.78
C VAL A 171 0.51 7.67 8.41
N THR A 172 1.80 7.46 8.14
CA THR A 172 2.69 8.50 7.61
C THR A 172 3.37 8.00 6.34
N PHE A 173 3.73 8.93 5.47
CA PHE A 173 4.61 8.65 4.34
C PHE A 173 5.80 9.61 4.36
N THR A 174 7.00 9.04 4.36
CA THR A 174 8.28 9.77 4.44
C THR A 174 9.06 9.56 3.16
N LEU A 175 9.54 10.65 2.54
CA LEU A 175 10.41 10.57 1.37
C LEU A 175 11.81 10.08 1.72
N GLY A 176 12.47 9.44 0.76
CA GLY A 176 13.93 9.33 0.76
C GLY A 176 14.53 8.31 1.72
N GLU A 177 13.72 7.50 2.40
CA GLU A 177 14.19 6.36 3.18
C GLU A 177 14.06 5.09 2.35
N TYR A 178 15.13 4.68 1.66
CA TYR A 178 15.21 3.32 1.13
C TYR A 178 16.43 2.65 1.73
N ARG A 179 16.20 1.47 2.32
CA ARG A 179 17.26 0.60 2.79
C ARG A 179 18.11 0.15 1.59
N THR A 180 19.28 0.74 1.43
CA THR A 180 20.28 0.28 0.45
C THR A 180 21.05 -0.95 0.95
N ASP A 181 20.89 -1.30 2.23
CA ASP A 181 21.60 -2.37 2.93
C ASP A 181 20.94 -3.75 2.79
N GLU A 182 19.87 -3.88 2.01
CA GLU A 182 19.22 -5.17 1.79
C GLU A 182 19.79 -5.88 0.58
N THR A 183 20.54 -6.95 0.86
CA THR A 183 21.14 -7.87 -0.14
C THR A 183 20.10 -8.50 -1.06
N TYR A 184 18.82 -8.50 -0.66
CA TYR A 184 17.70 -9.03 -1.42
C TYR A 184 16.81 -7.88 -1.90
N LYS A 185 17.05 -7.41 -3.12
CA LYS A 185 16.11 -6.52 -3.81
C LYS A 185 14.86 -7.33 -4.19
N LEU A 186 13.98 -7.56 -3.23
CA LEU A 186 12.64 -8.04 -3.51
C LEU A 186 11.91 -6.93 -4.27
N ARG A 187 11.08 -7.31 -5.24
CA ARG A 187 10.24 -6.36 -5.98
C ARG A 187 8.87 -6.97 -6.13
N ILE A 188 7.89 -6.37 -5.47
CA ILE A 188 6.49 -6.73 -5.59
C ILE A 188 5.83 -5.60 -6.40
N PRO A 189 5.36 -5.87 -7.64
CA PRO A 189 4.68 -4.87 -8.44
C PRO A 189 3.45 -4.32 -7.70
N THR A 190 3.43 -3.02 -7.42
CA THR A 190 2.38 -2.41 -6.58
C THR A 190 0.97 -2.62 -7.15
N PRO A 191 0.71 -2.47 -8.46
CA PRO A 191 -0.62 -2.73 -9.01
C PRO A 191 -1.12 -4.15 -8.76
N ARG A 192 -0.21 -5.13 -8.83
CA ARG A 192 -0.53 -6.54 -8.57
C ARG A 192 -0.81 -6.77 -7.09
N ALA A 193 -0.05 -6.13 -6.20
CA ALA A 193 -0.28 -6.14 -4.76
C ALA A 193 -1.64 -5.53 -4.38
N VAL A 194 -2.02 -4.41 -5.01
CA VAL A 194 -3.33 -3.75 -4.82
C VAL A 194 -4.47 -4.69 -5.22
N LEU A 195 -4.40 -5.29 -6.40
CA LEU A 195 -5.42 -6.26 -6.83
C LEU A 195 -5.50 -7.47 -5.90
N HIS A 196 -4.36 -8.10 -5.58
CA HIS A 196 -4.35 -9.27 -4.71
C HIS A 196 -4.88 -8.93 -3.31
N GLY A 197 -4.45 -7.83 -2.71
CA GLY A 197 -4.83 -7.45 -1.36
C GLY A 197 -6.30 -7.08 -1.23
N CYS A 198 -6.86 -6.40 -2.24
CA CYS A 198 -8.30 -6.16 -2.28
C CYS A 198 -9.09 -7.47 -2.43
N LYS A 199 -8.62 -8.45 -3.23
CA LYS A 199 -9.27 -9.76 -3.37
C LYS A 199 -9.32 -10.52 -2.04
N THR A 200 -8.22 -10.53 -1.28
CA THR A 200 -8.03 -11.38 -0.10
C THR A 200 -8.49 -10.77 1.22
N VAL A 201 -8.84 -9.49 1.26
CA VAL A 201 -9.29 -8.83 2.50
C VAL A 201 -10.51 -9.55 3.11
N PRO A 202 -10.51 -9.90 4.41
CA PRO A 202 -11.63 -10.62 5.02
C PRO A 202 -12.93 -9.80 5.04
N ASP A 203 -12.89 -8.57 5.57
CA ASP A 203 -14.00 -7.62 5.57
C ASP A 203 -13.71 -6.44 4.63
N ALA A 204 -14.36 -6.46 3.46
CA ALA A 204 -14.19 -5.44 2.44
C ALA A 204 -15.26 -4.33 2.51
N ARG A 205 -16.19 -4.37 3.47
CA ARG A 205 -17.38 -3.49 3.44
C ARG A 205 -17.03 -2.01 3.35
N ARG A 206 -16.04 -1.57 4.13
CA ARG A 206 -15.57 -0.19 4.13
C ARG A 206 -14.89 0.19 2.81
N LEU A 207 -14.04 -0.68 2.26
CA LEU A 207 -13.36 -0.46 0.99
C LEU A 207 -14.37 -0.36 -0.15
N VAL A 208 -15.25 -1.35 -0.28
CA VAL A 208 -16.28 -1.43 -1.30
C VAL A 208 -17.28 -0.28 -1.17
N GLY A 209 -17.63 0.15 0.04
CA GLY A 209 -18.52 1.28 0.28
C GLY A 209 -18.05 2.59 -0.39
N ARG A 210 -16.74 2.74 -0.65
CA ARG A 210 -16.18 3.90 -1.35
C ARG A 210 -16.56 3.95 -2.83
N LEU A 211 -16.98 2.82 -3.40
CA LEU A 211 -17.53 2.75 -4.76
C LEU A 211 -18.90 3.41 -4.87
N GLY A 212 -19.58 3.72 -3.77
CA GLY A 212 -20.89 4.36 -3.77
C GLY A 212 -22.04 3.37 -3.65
N SER A 213 -23.23 3.77 -4.10
CA SER A 213 -24.44 2.95 -4.02
C SER A 213 -24.47 1.87 -5.10
N LYS A 214 -25.41 0.92 -4.95
CA LYS A 214 -25.72 -0.11 -5.95
C LYS A 214 -26.02 0.43 -7.35
N SER A 215 -26.55 1.66 -7.45
CA SER A 215 -26.89 2.32 -8.71
C SER A 215 -25.73 3.10 -9.34
N THR A 216 -24.56 3.13 -8.70
CA THR A 216 -23.39 3.83 -9.25
C THR A 216 -22.98 3.21 -10.57
N VAL A 217 -22.90 3.98 -11.64
CA VAL A 217 -22.46 3.51 -12.96
C VAL A 217 -20.95 3.70 -13.08
N PHE A 218 -20.25 2.70 -13.61
CA PHE A 218 -18.81 2.76 -13.86
C PHE A 218 -18.51 2.75 -15.35
N GLN A 219 -17.49 3.54 -15.73
CA GLN A 219 -16.94 3.56 -17.08
C GLN A 219 -15.45 3.20 -17.06
N ARG A 220 -15.01 2.47 -18.09
CA ARG A 220 -13.61 2.13 -18.28
C ARG A 220 -12.82 3.39 -18.67
N VAL A 221 -11.60 3.49 -18.14
CA VAL A 221 -10.65 4.54 -18.48
C VAL A 221 -9.58 3.92 -19.40
N PRO A 222 -9.06 4.65 -20.42
CA PRO A 222 -7.91 4.20 -21.18
C PRO A 222 -6.75 3.85 -20.23
N THR A 223 -6.12 2.68 -20.44
CA THR A 223 -5.08 2.19 -19.53
C THR A 223 -3.98 3.25 -19.34
N PRO A 224 -3.76 3.73 -18.11
CA PRO A 224 -2.71 4.71 -17.82
C PRO A 224 -1.32 4.20 -18.22
N GLU A 225 -0.42 5.10 -18.62
CA GLU A 225 0.93 4.73 -19.07
C GLU A 225 1.71 3.91 -18.02
N HIS A 226 1.61 4.30 -16.75
CA HIS A 226 2.26 3.60 -15.63
C HIS A 226 1.73 2.18 -15.39
N LEU A 227 0.56 1.82 -15.95
CA LEU A 227 -0.05 0.49 -15.85
C LEU A 227 0.09 -0.34 -17.14
N ARG A 228 0.82 0.13 -18.16
CA ARG A 228 0.94 -0.62 -19.43
C ARG A 228 1.55 -2.02 -19.27
N GLY A 229 2.37 -2.24 -18.24
CA GLY A 229 2.95 -3.56 -17.92
C GLY A 229 2.12 -4.40 -16.96
N LEU A 230 0.94 -3.94 -16.53
CA LEU A 230 0.07 -4.72 -15.66
C LEU A 230 -0.64 -5.81 -16.48
N GLU A 231 -0.33 -7.06 -16.15
CA GLU A 231 -1.06 -8.22 -16.66
C GLU A 231 -2.22 -8.56 -15.70
N LEU A 232 -3.44 -8.53 -16.25
CA LEU A 232 -4.64 -8.97 -15.56
C LEU A 232 -4.84 -10.48 -15.74
N GLU A 233 -5.31 -11.14 -14.68
CA GLU A 233 -5.74 -12.53 -14.79
C GLU A 233 -6.97 -12.64 -15.71
N ALA A 234 -7.23 -13.80 -16.32
CA ALA A 234 -8.31 -13.97 -17.31
C ALA A 234 -9.69 -13.49 -16.79
N GLN A 235 -10.03 -13.84 -15.55
CA GLN A 235 -11.28 -13.41 -14.92
C GLN A 235 -11.28 -11.91 -14.56
N GLU A 236 -10.11 -11.31 -14.28
CA GLU A 236 -9.99 -9.87 -14.04
C GLU A 236 -10.23 -9.07 -15.33
N GLU A 237 -9.64 -9.50 -16.45
CA GLU A 237 -9.88 -8.87 -17.75
C GLU A 237 -11.35 -9.04 -18.18
N GLN A 238 -11.94 -10.23 -17.96
CA GLN A 238 -13.36 -10.45 -18.22
C GLN A 238 -14.23 -9.47 -17.42
N LEU A 239 -13.97 -9.28 -16.12
CA LEU A 239 -14.71 -8.30 -15.31
C LEU A 239 -14.51 -6.87 -15.82
N LEU A 240 -13.28 -6.48 -16.15
CA LEU A 240 -12.97 -5.14 -16.67
C LEU A 240 -13.68 -4.88 -18.01
N SER A 241 -13.83 -5.91 -18.86
CA SER A 241 -14.53 -5.82 -20.15
C SER A 241 -16.03 -5.56 -20.03
N LEU A 242 -16.65 -5.89 -18.89
CA LEU A 242 -18.07 -5.63 -18.63
C LEU A 242 -18.36 -4.15 -18.34
N VAL A 243 -17.34 -3.38 -17.95
CA VAL A 243 -17.47 -1.97 -17.55
C VAL A 243 -17.57 -1.08 -18.79
N ASP A 244 -18.80 -0.71 -19.14
CA ASP A 244 -19.16 -0.07 -20.41
C ASP A 244 -19.70 1.37 -20.27
N GLY A 245 -19.72 1.93 -19.05
CA GLY A 245 -20.30 3.24 -18.78
C GLY A 245 -21.83 3.25 -18.68
N ARG A 246 -22.48 2.07 -18.66
CA ARG A 246 -23.93 1.92 -18.51
C ARG A 246 -24.30 1.01 -17.34
N LYS A 247 -23.56 -0.09 -17.16
CA LYS A 247 -23.82 -1.04 -16.07
C LYS A 247 -23.58 -0.39 -14.70
N THR A 248 -24.53 -0.62 -13.81
CA THR A 248 -24.47 -0.24 -12.41
C THR A 248 -23.51 -1.13 -11.64
N PHE A 249 -23.09 -0.66 -10.47
CA PHE A 249 -22.24 -1.39 -9.55
C PHE A 249 -22.85 -2.74 -9.17
N TYR A 250 -24.16 -2.77 -8.93
CA TYR A 250 -24.90 -4.00 -8.67
C TYR A 250 -24.83 -4.99 -9.84
N GLU A 251 -25.10 -4.55 -11.07
CA GLU A 251 -25.04 -5.42 -12.25
C GLU A 251 -23.64 -5.97 -12.49
N LEU A 252 -22.60 -5.16 -12.30
CA LEU A 252 -21.21 -5.61 -12.41
C LEU A 252 -20.85 -6.64 -11.32
N CYS A 253 -21.42 -6.52 -10.13
CA CYS A 253 -21.26 -7.52 -9.07
C CYS A 253 -21.97 -8.83 -9.40
N GLU A 254 -23.19 -8.79 -9.94
CA GLU A 254 -23.99 -10.00 -10.20
C GLU A 254 -23.59 -10.73 -11.48
N GLN A 255 -23.16 -9.99 -12.52
CA GLN A 255 -22.84 -10.55 -13.85
C GLN A 255 -21.34 -10.83 -14.05
N GLY A 256 -20.51 -10.44 -13.09
CA GLY A 256 -19.07 -10.65 -13.15
C GLY A 256 -18.67 -12.13 -13.00
N PRO A 257 -17.43 -12.49 -13.37
CA PRO A 257 -16.97 -13.88 -13.40
C PRO A 257 -16.69 -14.48 -12.01
N PHE A 258 -16.61 -13.65 -10.96
CA PHE A 258 -16.43 -14.11 -9.59
C PHE A 258 -17.76 -14.12 -8.82
N ALA A 259 -17.73 -14.59 -7.57
CA ALA A 259 -18.84 -14.35 -6.65
C ALA A 259 -19.07 -12.83 -6.43
N PRO A 260 -20.31 -12.36 -6.18
CA PRO A 260 -20.61 -10.93 -6.14
C PRO A 260 -19.73 -10.10 -5.21
N GLY A 261 -19.45 -10.61 -4.01
CA GLY A 261 -18.56 -9.94 -3.06
C GLY A 261 -17.11 -9.83 -3.54
N LEU A 262 -16.62 -10.79 -4.34
CA LEU A 262 -15.28 -10.74 -4.92
C LEU A 262 -15.25 -9.82 -6.15
N ASN A 263 -16.28 -9.81 -6.99
CA ASN A 263 -16.43 -8.82 -8.08
C ASN A 263 -16.34 -7.39 -7.51
N ALA A 264 -17.04 -7.11 -6.41
CA ALA A 264 -16.99 -5.81 -5.74
C ALA A 264 -15.57 -5.40 -5.30
N ARG A 265 -14.80 -6.33 -4.76
CA ARG A 265 -13.41 -6.11 -4.33
C ARG A 265 -12.48 -5.84 -5.51
N VAL A 266 -12.62 -6.59 -6.60
CA VAL A 266 -11.83 -6.39 -7.82
C VAL A 266 -12.17 -5.05 -8.47
N LEU A 267 -13.45 -4.67 -8.53
CA LEU A 267 -13.89 -3.35 -8.98
C LEU A 267 -13.30 -2.22 -8.12
N TYR A 268 -13.20 -2.42 -6.80
CA TYR A 268 -12.54 -1.45 -5.93
C TYR A 268 -11.05 -1.30 -6.27
N ALA A 269 -10.33 -2.41 -6.48
CA ALA A 269 -8.95 -2.35 -6.95
C ALA A 269 -8.80 -1.65 -8.30
N PHE A 270 -9.67 -1.95 -9.28
CA PHE A 270 -9.67 -1.25 -10.57
C PHE A 270 -9.91 0.26 -10.41
N HIS A 271 -10.78 0.65 -9.47
CA HIS A 271 -11.03 2.04 -9.17
C HIS A 271 -9.80 2.72 -8.55
N CYS A 272 -9.14 2.10 -7.57
CA CYS A 272 -7.90 2.60 -6.98
C CYS A 272 -6.80 2.79 -8.04
N LEU A 273 -6.66 1.83 -8.96
CA LEU A 273 -5.69 1.85 -10.05
C LEU A 273 -6.08 2.78 -11.21
N GLY A 274 -7.27 3.38 -11.18
CA GLY A 274 -7.73 4.26 -12.26
C GLY A 274 -8.02 3.54 -13.58
N LEU A 275 -8.29 2.22 -13.55
CA LEU A 275 -8.77 1.46 -14.70
C LEU A 275 -10.26 1.69 -14.95
N ILE A 276 -11.00 2.05 -13.90
CA ILE A 276 -12.42 2.46 -13.95
C ILE A 276 -12.66 3.72 -13.13
N GLN A 277 -13.67 4.48 -13.51
CA GLN A 277 -14.14 5.63 -12.74
C GLN A 277 -15.66 5.68 -12.71
N LYS A 278 -16.23 6.37 -11.72
CA LYS A 278 -17.67 6.66 -11.67
C LYS A 278 -18.03 7.50 -12.90
N ALA A 279 -19.07 7.10 -13.63
CA ALA A 279 -19.60 7.92 -14.71
C ALA A 279 -20.12 9.23 -14.12
N LYS A 280 -19.88 10.35 -14.80
CA LYS A 280 -20.51 11.63 -14.40
C LYS A 280 -22.02 11.46 -14.53
N GLU A 281 -22.75 11.87 -13.50
CA GLU A 281 -24.20 11.97 -13.57
C GLU A 281 -24.55 12.86 -14.77
N GLN A 282 -25.23 12.32 -15.78
CA GLN A 282 -25.79 13.17 -16.82
C GLN A 282 -26.80 14.06 -16.12
N ALA A 283 -26.51 15.36 -16.03
CA ALA A 283 -27.46 16.35 -15.56
C ALA A 283 -28.70 16.25 -16.47
N GLY A 284 -29.72 15.53 -16.01
CA GLY A 284 -30.98 15.43 -16.72
C GLY A 284 -31.51 16.84 -16.93
N ILE A 285 -31.61 17.26 -18.19
CA ILE A 285 -32.28 18.51 -18.56
C ILE A 285 -33.70 18.40 -18.04
N LYS A 286 -33.98 19.04 -16.90
CA LYS A 286 -35.34 19.24 -16.41
C LYS A 286 -35.99 20.25 -17.34
N VAL A 287 -36.68 19.77 -18.37
CA VAL A 287 -37.61 20.60 -19.13
C VAL A 287 -38.76 20.94 -18.20
N GLN A 288 -38.71 22.11 -17.57
CA GLN A 288 -39.89 22.70 -16.94
C GLN A 288 -40.83 23.13 -18.06
N VAL A 289 -41.90 22.37 -18.24
CA VAL A 289 -43.02 22.83 -19.06
C VAL A 289 -43.78 23.85 -18.21
N SER A 290 -43.66 25.13 -18.57
CA SER A 290 -44.54 26.17 -18.03
C SER A 290 -45.95 25.92 -18.56
N SER A 291 -46.85 25.44 -17.69
CA SER A 291 -48.28 25.45 -17.97
C SER A 291 -48.79 26.90 -17.95
N SER A 292 -49.39 27.31 -19.07
CA SER A 292 -50.09 28.58 -19.25
C SER A 292 -51.42 28.62 -18.50
#